data_AF-A0A9P4LGU5-F1
#
_entry.id   AF-A0A9P4LGU5-F1
#
_cell.length_a   1.000
_cell.length_b   1.000
_cell.length_c   1.000
_cell.angle_alpha   90.00
_cell.angle_beta   90.00
_cell.angle_gamma   90.00
#
_symmetry.space_group_name_H-M   'P 1'
#
loop_
_entity.id
_entity.type
_entity.pdbx_description
1 polymer ?
#
loop_
_entity_poly.entity_id
_entity_poly.type
_entity_poly.pdbx_seq_one_letter_code
_entity_poly.pdbx_strand_id
1 'polypeptide(L)'
;MDTQSTQGFHFLDLPAELRVMVYKEVTTTTRHHTFTDRAGGAGLFFDYERTSDWSFKKSSDSSFAPVVKYLPVALLSTCRLINIEATPIMKAKLDILRVEPLRFVIDSASLPRHDGLTDTFAYIIHNHVHRIE
;
A
#
# COMPACT_ATOMS: atom_id res chain seq x y z
N MET A 1 3.68 47.19 4.81
CA MET A 1 3.40 45.77 5.15
C MET A 1 3.42 45.03 3.84
N ASP A 2 4.57 44.50 3.47
CA ASP A 2 4.78 43.91 2.14
C ASP A 2 4.24 42.48 2.15
N THR A 3 3.18 42.26 1.39
CA THR A 3 2.64 40.93 1.12
C THR A 3 3.58 40.24 0.13
N GLN A 4 4.55 39.47 0.63
CA GLN A 4 5.33 38.59 -0.22
C GLN A 4 4.39 37.55 -0.85
N SER A 5 4.18 37.65 -2.16
CA SER A 5 3.43 36.65 -2.91
C SER A 5 4.15 35.32 -2.81
N THR A 6 3.50 34.32 -2.25
CA THR A 6 3.97 32.94 -2.14
C THR A 6 3.94 32.32 -3.53
N GLN A 7 4.93 32.64 -4.35
CA GLN A 7 5.09 31.98 -5.64
C GLN A 7 5.48 30.53 -5.36
N GLY A 8 4.60 29.60 -5.73
CA GLY A 8 4.84 28.18 -5.57
C GLY A 8 6.07 27.73 -6.35
N PHE A 9 6.75 26.71 -5.84
CA PHE A 9 7.85 26.08 -6.53
C PHE A 9 7.34 25.29 -7.74
N HIS A 10 7.85 25.62 -8.94
CA HIS A 10 7.51 24.92 -10.17
C HIS A 10 8.49 23.77 -10.40
N PHE A 11 8.01 22.54 -10.27
CA PHE A 11 8.84 21.34 -10.40
C PHE A 11 9.54 21.20 -11.77
N LEU A 12 8.93 21.72 -12.84
CA LEU A 12 9.50 21.67 -14.19
C LEU A 12 10.62 22.70 -14.44
N ASP A 13 10.75 23.70 -13.56
CA ASP A 13 11.83 24.69 -13.63
C ASP A 13 13.16 24.11 -13.10
N LEU A 14 13.13 22.94 -12.46
CA LEU A 14 14.33 22.21 -12.09
C LEU A 14 15.08 21.69 -13.31
N PRO A 15 16.43 21.69 -13.30
CA PRO A 15 17.23 20.88 -14.21
C PRO A 15 16.82 19.39 -14.17
N ALA A 16 16.98 18.70 -15.30
CA ALA A 16 16.58 17.30 -15.45
C ALA A 16 17.30 16.39 -14.44
N GLU A 17 18.56 16.70 -14.11
CA GLU A 17 19.37 15.97 -13.14
C GLU A 17 18.72 15.97 -11.75
N LEU A 18 18.18 17.12 -11.32
CA LEU A 18 17.50 17.25 -10.03
C LEU A 18 16.15 16.53 -10.04
N ARG A 19 15.40 16.59 -11.16
CA ARG A 19 14.15 15.82 -11.29
C ARG A 19 14.41 14.31 -11.19
N VAL A 20 15.47 13.83 -11.82
CA VAL A 20 15.91 12.43 -11.72
C VAL A 20 16.26 12.03 -10.30
N MET A 21 16.91 12.90 -9.52
CA MET A 21 17.15 12.65 -8.10
C MET A 21 15.83 12.49 -7.34
N VAL A 22 14.85 13.35 -7.58
CA VAL A 22 13.51 13.22 -6.97
C VAL A 22 12.86 11.88 -7.33
N TYR A 23 12.93 11.43 -8.58
CA TYR A 23 12.38 10.15 -9.02
C TYR A 23 13.06 8.94 -8.33
N LYS A 24 14.37 9.04 -8.11
CA LYS A 24 15.13 8.01 -7.38
C LYS A 24 14.70 7.91 -5.92
N GLU A 25 14.44 9.05 -5.28
CA GLU A 25 13.99 9.13 -3.89
C GLU A 25 12.52 8.78 -3.68
N VAL A 26 11.74 8.53 -4.74
CA VAL A 26 10.38 8.00 -4.59
C VAL A 26 10.45 6.58 -4.01
N THR A 27 10.22 6.45 -2.72
CA THR A 27 10.26 5.17 -2.01
C THR A 27 8.96 4.40 -2.17
N THR A 28 9.09 3.07 -2.23
CA THR A 28 7.97 2.16 -2.03
C THR A 28 7.48 2.28 -0.59
N THR A 29 6.18 2.43 -0.42
CA THR A 29 5.51 2.49 0.88
C THR A 29 4.75 1.20 1.14
N THR A 30 4.77 0.74 2.39
CA THR A 30 4.02 -0.43 2.82
C THR A 30 2.75 0.04 3.53
N ARG A 31 1.60 -0.49 3.13
CA ARG A 31 0.34 -0.35 3.86
C ARG A 31 -0.07 -1.72 4.35
N HIS A 32 -0.68 -1.76 5.51
CA HIS A 32 -1.43 -2.92 5.88
C HIS A 32 -2.86 -2.51 6.18
N HIS A 33 -3.76 -3.33 5.67
CA HIS A 33 -5.19 -3.12 5.78
C HIS A 33 -5.68 -4.09 6.82
N THR A 34 -6.03 -3.62 8.02
CA THR A 34 -6.54 -4.52 9.06
C THR A 34 -8.00 -4.81 8.77
N PHE A 35 -8.31 -6.09 8.64
CA PHE A 35 -9.67 -6.60 8.56
C PHE A 35 -10.01 -7.21 9.91
N THR A 36 -11.09 -6.73 10.51
CA THR A 36 -11.63 -7.27 11.75
C THR A 36 -12.93 -8.01 11.43
N ASP A 37 -13.00 -9.27 11.85
CA ASP A 37 -14.26 -10.00 11.81
C ASP A 37 -15.10 -9.58 13.01
N ARG A 38 -16.17 -8.83 12.75
CA ARG A 38 -17.06 -8.33 13.81
C ARG A 38 -18.06 -9.43 14.14
N ALA A 39 -17.79 -10.16 15.21
CA ALA A 39 -18.67 -11.21 15.72
C ALA A 39 -20.05 -10.62 16.09
N GLY A 40 -21.00 -10.66 15.15
CA GLY A 40 -22.38 -10.21 15.41
C GLY A 40 -23.17 -9.58 14.26
N GLY A 41 -22.60 -9.34 13.07
CA GLY A 41 -23.43 -8.74 12.00
C GLY A 41 -22.77 -8.58 10.63
N ALA A 42 -23.06 -9.53 9.74
CA ALA A 42 -23.29 -9.37 8.30
C ALA A 42 -22.39 -8.42 7.46
N GLY A 43 -21.09 -8.34 7.71
CA GLY A 43 -20.18 -7.67 6.75
C GLY A 43 -18.73 -7.56 7.22
N LEU A 44 -17.80 -7.74 6.27
CA LEU A 44 -16.41 -7.29 6.44
C LEU A 44 -16.39 -5.77 6.29
N PHE A 45 -16.05 -5.05 7.37
CA PHE A 45 -15.88 -3.60 7.34
C PHE A 45 -14.41 -3.27 7.12
N PHE A 46 -14.15 -2.29 6.24
CA PHE A 46 -12.80 -1.77 6.00
C PHE A 46 -12.58 -0.55 6.89
N ASP A 47 -11.86 -0.73 7.99
CA ASP A 47 -11.41 0.41 8.79
C ASP A 47 -10.18 1.04 8.09
N TYR A 48 -10.41 2.10 7.32
CA TYR A 48 -9.34 2.92 6.72
C TYR A 48 -8.83 3.96 7.73
N GLU A 49 -8.48 3.53 8.95
CA GLU A 49 -7.74 4.40 9.84
C GLU A 49 -6.26 4.34 9.46
N ARG A 50 -5.76 5.46 8.93
CA ARG A 50 -4.35 5.69 8.64
C ARG A 50 -3.59 5.86 9.96
N THR A 51 -3.48 4.79 10.75
CA THR A 51 -2.77 4.81 12.02
C THR A 51 -1.34 4.29 11.81
N SER A 52 -0.37 5.17 12.05
CA SER A 52 1.05 4.80 12.13
C SER A 52 1.37 4.00 13.40
N ASP A 53 0.43 3.93 14.35
CA ASP A 53 0.55 3.16 15.58
C ASP A 53 -0.20 1.84 15.49
N TRP A 54 0.56 0.78 15.21
CA TRP A 54 0.13 -0.62 15.21
C TRP A 54 -0.11 -1.16 16.62
N SER A 55 -0.90 -0.45 17.42
CA SER A 55 -1.31 -0.96 18.72
C SER A 55 -2.47 -1.93 18.55
N PHE A 56 -2.19 -3.23 18.68
CA PHE A 56 -3.20 -4.27 18.80
C PHE A 56 -4.04 -3.97 20.05
N LYS A 57 -5.21 -3.33 19.86
CA LYS A 57 -6.22 -3.33 20.91
C LYS A 57 -6.69 -4.77 21.05
N LYS A 58 -6.67 -5.25 22.29
CA LYS A 58 -7.06 -6.61 22.67
C LYS A 58 -8.59 -6.78 22.57
N SER A 59 -9.16 -6.61 21.37
CA SER A 59 -10.49 -7.10 21.08
C SER A 59 -10.39 -8.60 20.82
N SER A 60 -11.41 -9.34 21.22
CA SER A 60 -11.51 -10.80 21.00
C SER A 60 -11.73 -11.16 19.53
N ASP A 61 -11.53 -10.21 18.63
CA ASP A 61 -11.90 -10.29 17.23
C ASP A 61 -10.72 -10.84 16.43
N SER A 62 -11.02 -11.79 15.56
CA SER A 62 -10.04 -12.27 14.59
C SER A 62 -9.64 -11.10 13.69
N SER A 63 -8.35 -10.75 13.68
CA SER A 63 -7.80 -9.79 12.74
C SER A 63 -6.84 -10.44 11.76
N PHE A 64 -6.97 -10.05 10.49
CA PHE A 64 -6.00 -10.36 9.44
C PHE A 64 -5.63 -9.08 8.71
N ALA A 65 -4.37 -8.91 8.33
CA ALA A 65 -3.92 -7.75 7.58
C ALA A 65 -2.99 -8.13 6.42
N PRO A 66 -3.44 -8.05 5.14
CA PRO A 66 -2.52 -8.13 4.01
C PRO A 66 -1.55 -6.96 4.06
N VAL A 67 -0.29 -7.29 3.84
CA VAL A 67 0.80 -6.34 3.72
C VAL A 67 1.00 -6.06 2.25
N VAL A 68 0.56 -4.88 1.81
CA VAL A 68 0.63 -4.47 0.41
C VAL A 68 1.65 -3.35 0.29
N LYS A 69 2.63 -3.55 -0.60
CA LYS A 69 3.56 -2.50 -0.99
C LYS A 69 3.06 -1.78 -2.23
N TYR A 70 3.17 -0.46 -2.23
CA TYR A 70 2.75 0.38 -3.34
C TYR A 70 3.82 1.42 -3.65
N LEU A 71 3.95 1.74 -4.94
CA LEU A 71 4.78 2.83 -5.43
C LEU A 71 3.84 3.96 -5.90
N PRO A 72 4.04 5.22 -5.49
CA PRO A 72 3.18 6.31 -5.90
C PRO A 72 3.42 6.67 -7.38
N VAL A 73 2.62 6.08 -8.27
CA VAL A 73 2.69 6.29 -9.73
C VAL A 73 1.95 7.52 -10.23
N ALA A 74 1.30 8.29 -9.34
CA ALA A 74 0.58 9.51 -9.71
C ALA A 74 1.48 10.54 -10.43
N LEU A 75 2.79 10.53 -10.13
CA LEU A 75 3.77 11.33 -10.84
C LEU A 75 3.79 11.03 -12.36
N LEU A 76 3.67 9.76 -12.75
CA LEU A 76 3.67 9.34 -14.17
C LEU A 76 2.44 9.84 -14.94
N SER A 77 1.36 10.18 -14.23
CA SER A 77 0.14 10.74 -14.83
C SER A 77 0.14 12.27 -14.97
N THR A 78 1.16 12.98 -14.49
CA THR A 78 1.18 14.45 -14.49
C THR A 78 1.35 15.05 -15.90
N CYS A 79 2.45 14.76 -16.58
CA CYS A 79 2.71 15.19 -17.96
C CYS A 79 3.63 14.24 -18.72
N ARG A 80 3.67 14.38 -20.06
CA ARG A 80 4.45 13.50 -20.94
C ARG A 80 5.96 13.56 -20.66
N LEU A 81 6.50 14.74 -20.36
CA LEU A 81 7.93 14.92 -20.08
C LEU A 81 8.34 14.14 -18.82
N ILE A 82 7.61 14.35 -17.71
CA ILE A 82 7.84 13.64 -16.45
C ILE A 82 7.67 12.13 -16.64
N ASN A 83 6.66 11.71 -17.40
CA ASN A 83 6.43 10.29 -17.69
C ASN A 83 7.64 9.66 -18.39
N ILE A 84 8.16 10.30 -19.45
CA ILE A 84 9.32 9.79 -20.20
C ILE A 84 10.56 9.70 -19.31
N GLU A 85 10.82 10.71 -18.47
CA GLU A 85 11.99 10.74 -17.58
C GLU A 85 11.89 9.74 -16.43
N ALA A 86 10.74 9.64 -15.77
CA ALA A 86 10.56 8.85 -14.56
C ALA A 86 10.29 7.36 -14.85
N THR A 87 9.67 7.03 -15.98
CA THR A 87 9.33 5.64 -16.35
C THR A 87 10.49 4.65 -16.25
N PRO A 88 11.69 4.87 -16.82
CA PRO A 88 12.78 3.89 -16.72
C PRO A 88 13.24 3.65 -15.27
N ILE A 89 13.16 4.67 -14.40
CA ILE A 89 13.55 4.58 -12.99
C ILE A 89 12.46 3.83 -12.20
N MET A 90 11.20 4.16 -12.43
CA MET A 90 10.07 3.55 -11.74
C MET A 90 9.79 2.12 -12.21
N LYS A 91 10.08 1.81 -13.48
CA LYS A 91 9.86 0.48 -14.05
C LYS A 91 10.58 -0.61 -13.27
N ALA A 92 11.86 -0.41 -12.93
CA ALA A 92 12.61 -1.38 -12.14
C ALA A 92 11.96 -1.63 -10.77
N LYS A 93 11.45 -0.58 -10.11
CA LYS A 93 10.72 -0.70 -8.83
C LYS A 93 9.38 -1.41 -9.00
N LEU A 94 8.64 -1.12 -10.07
CA LEU A 94 7.37 -1.75 -10.40
C LEU A 94 7.53 -3.23 -10.74
N ASP A 95 8.58 -3.60 -11.49
CA ASP A 95 8.88 -4.99 -11.83
C ASP A 95 9.19 -5.81 -10.57
N ILE A 96 9.92 -5.23 -9.62
CA ILE A 96 10.16 -5.85 -8.29
C ILE A 96 8.84 -6.03 -7.53
N LEU A 97 7.98 -5.02 -7.50
CA LEU A 97 6.69 -5.10 -6.81
C LEU A 97 5.75 -6.13 -7.45
N ARG A 98 5.81 -6.30 -8.76
CA ARG A 98 4.98 -7.24 -9.50
C ARG A 98 5.27 -8.70 -9.15
N VAL A 99 6.53 -9.02 -8.85
CA VAL A 99 6.94 -10.39 -8.49
C VAL A 99 6.95 -10.62 -6.97
N GLU A 100 6.71 -9.58 -6.16
CA GLU A 100 6.73 -9.71 -4.72
C GLU A 100 5.51 -10.53 -4.24
N PRO A 101 5.72 -11.61 -3.45
CA PRO A 101 4.61 -12.41 -2.95
C PRO A 101 3.75 -11.62 -1.97
N LEU A 102 2.43 -11.85 -2.04
CA LEU A 102 1.48 -11.31 -1.09
C LEU A 102 1.78 -11.86 0.32
N ARG A 103 1.91 -10.97 1.31
CA ARG A 103 2.18 -11.33 2.70
C ARG A 103 0.96 -10.98 3.55
N PHE A 104 0.76 -11.77 4.59
CA PHE A 104 -0.32 -11.55 5.55
C PHE A 104 0.27 -11.50 6.96
N VAL A 105 -0.22 -10.56 7.77
CA VAL A 105 -0.05 -10.59 9.21
C VAL A 105 -1.36 -11.12 9.78
N ILE A 106 -1.27 -12.25 10.47
CA ILE A 106 -2.42 -12.91 11.09
C ILE A 106 -2.15 -12.94 12.58
N ASP A 107 -3.11 -12.49 13.37
CA ASP A 107 -3.00 -12.66 14.82
C ASP A 107 -2.97 -14.15 15.16
N SER A 108 -1.97 -14.60 15.91
CA SER A 108 -1.93 -15.99 16.37
C SER A 108 -3.18 -16.40 17.18
N ALA A 109 -3.86 -15.44 17.81
CA ALA A 109 -5.12 -15.68 18.51
C ALA A 109 -6.29 -15.99 17.57
N SER A 110 -6.24 -15.54 16.31
CA SER A 110 -7.25 -15.80 15.29
C SER A 110 -7.05 -17.11 14.54
N LEU A 111 -5.87 -17.73 14.67
CA LEU A 111 -5.65 -19.05 14.12
C LEU A 111 -6.56 -20.06 14.84
N PRO A 112 -7.37 -20.84 14.11
CA PRO A 112 -8.20 -21.86 14.71
C PRO A 112 -7.29 -22.81 15.49
N ARG A 113 -7.48 -22.86 16.81
CA ARG A 113 -6.87 -23.88 17.66
C ARG A 113 -7.56 -25.20 17.33
N HIS A 114 -7.06 -25.96 16.35
CA HIS A 114 -7.13 -27.43 16.19
C HIS A 114 -7.29 -27.92 14.73
N ASP A 115 -6.41 -28.85 14.37
CA ASP A 115 -6.61 -30.08 13.58
C ASP A 115 -7.10 -30.03 12.11
N GLY A 116 -7.48 -28.87 11.56
CA GLY A 116 -8.08 -28.78 10.21
C GLY A 116 -7.72 -27.54 9.39
N LEU A 117 -6.47 -27.05 9.49
CA LEU A 117 -6.01 -25.74 9.02
C LEU A 117 -5.97 -25.49 7.50
N THR A 118 -6.31 -26.44 6.64
CA THR A 118 -6.04 -26.31 5.19
C THR A 118 -7.09 -25.53 4.39
N ASP A 119 -8.36 -25.53 4.80
CA ASP A 119 -9.43 -25.10 3.88
C ASP A 119 -9.72 -23.59 3.91
N THR A 120 -9.61 -22.92 5.05
CA THR A 120 -9.97 -21.50 5.17
C THR A 120 -8.95 -20.57 4.50
N PHE A 121 -7.66 -20.89 4.58
CA PHE A 121 -6.61 -20.09 3.95
C PHE A 121 -6.65 -20.17 2.43
N ALA A 122 -6.95 -21.35 1.88
CA ALA A 122 -7.11 -21.56 0.45
C ALA A 122 -8.23 -20.67 -0.13
N TYR A 123 -9.36 -20.55 0.59
CA TYR A 123 -10.49 -19.72 0.16
C TYR A 123 -10.15 -18.22 0.12
N ILE A 124 -9.43 -17.70 1.12
CA ILE A 124 -9.06 -16.28 1.18
C ILE A 124 -8.08 -15.93 0.06
N ILE A 125 -7.06 -16.77 -0.16
CA ILE A 125 -6.08 -16.57 -1.23
C ILE A 125 -6.78 -16.62 -2.60
N HIS A 126 -7.66 -17.60 -2.82
CA HIS A 126 -8.35 -17.77 -4.09
C HIS A 126 -9.24 -16.57 -4.45
N ASN A 127 -9.93 -15.97 -3.48
CA ASN A 127 -10.84 -14.84 -3.75
C ASN A 127 -10.12 -13.49 -3.90
N HIS A 128 -8.93 -13.31 -3.31
CA HIS A 128 -8.20 -12.04 -3.42
C HIS A 128 -7.32 -11.93 -4.67
N VAL A 129 -6.81 -13.05 -5.20
CA VAL A 129 -5.97 -13.03 -6.42
C VAL A 129 -6.75 -12.51 -7.64
N HIS A 130 -8.06 -12.76 -7.72
CA HIS A 130 -8.88 -12.33 -8.87
C HIS A 130 -9.31 -10.85 -8.87
N ARG A 131 -8.99 -10.07 -7.83
CA ARG A 131 -9.54 -8.71 -7.67
C ARG A 131 -8.54 -7.58 -7.92
N ILE A 132 -7.31 -7.90 -8.34
CA ILE A 132 -6.21 -6.93 -8.52
C ILE A 132 -5.88 -6.71 -10.01
N GLU A 133 -6.66 -7.26 -10.95
CA GLU A 133 -6.55 -6.97 -12.39
C GLU A 133 -7.47 -5.84 -12.83
#